data_AF-A0A0A1Z2U8-F1
#
_entry.id   AF-A0A0A1Z2U8-F1
#
_cell.length_a   1.000
_cell.length_b   1.000
_cell.length_c   1.000
_cell.angle_alpha   90.00
_cell.angle_beta   90.00
_cell.angle_gamma   90.00
#
_symmetry.space_group_name_H-M   'P 1'
#
loop_
_entity.id
_entity.type
_entity.pdbx_description
1 polymer ?
#
loop_
_entity_poly.entity_id
_entity_poly.type
_entity_poly.pdbx_seq_one_letter_code
_entity_poly.pdbx_strand_id
1 'polypeptide(L)'
;MDDTRGQEHIKLSTEHSGKSQLNLGHLVDAGRKMRGEGFELRTDGWGAIRGGKGLFISADAQRRAQGPMLEMTAAVGRLQQAGEQLQALSVDAEASQADPADVQAQLNLLQKDLEQLQSAVLLLSAPQGIALTSGQHLQLAAEHNLMLNAGGQADISVVKRLFIGVGQGLSVFVRKLGIKLIANQGAVSIQAQNDKLELMARHGLEISSTEDEIRITAKKKIVLNAGGSYITLDPFSIESGTEGDYIVKSASYEYVVGAAEQVAQMPQLPSVTEYDADSLSSTVFSG
;
A
#
# COMPACT_ATOMS: atom_id res chain seq x y z
N MET A 1 37.89 7.94 32.34
CA MET A 1 38.63 7.56 31.13
C MET A 1 39.55 6.43 31.54
N ASP A 2 39.54 5.35 30.79
CA ASP A 2 40.45 4.21 30.94
C ASP A 2 41.30 4.13 29.68
N ASP A 3 42.61 4.06 29.87
CA ASP A 3 43.62 4.12 28.81
C ASP A 3 44.32 2.76 28.61
N THR A 4 43.72 1.68 29.13
CA THR A 4 44.21 0.32 28.89
C THR A 4 44.17 0.03 27.39
N ARG A 5 45.35 -0.24 26.79
CA ARG A 5 45.47 -0.41 25.33
C ARG A 5 44.56 -1.53 24.81
N GLY A 6 43.76 -1.21 23.79
CA GLY A 6 42.77 -2.12 23.20
C GLY A 6 41.49 -2.29 24.03
N GLN A 7 41.36 -1.60 25.15
CA GLN A 7 40.19 -1.57 26.04
C GLN A 7 39.86 -0.12 26.46
N GLU A 8 40.25 0.85 25.64
CA GLU A 8 40.07 2.27 25.94
C GLU A 8 38.58 2.62 26.01
N HIS A 9 38.19 3.38 27.03
CA HIS A 9 36.82 3.88 27.14
C HIS A 9 36.67 5.19 27.90
N ILE A 10 35.60 5.91 27.59
CA ILE A 10 35.15 7.11 28.30
C ILE A 10 33.75 6.85 28.84
N LYS A 11 33.54 7.21 30.12
CA LYS A 11 32.26 7.13 30.80
C LYS A 11 31.93 8.47 31.44
N LEU A 12 30.82 9.06 31.02
CA LEU A 12 30.20 10.22 31.65
C LEU A 12 28.88 9.77 32.27
N SER A 13 28.73 9.90 33.59
CA SER A 13 27.65 9.27 34.35
C SER A 13 27.12 10.16 35.45
N THR A 14 25.81 10.09 35.69
CA THR A 14 25.13 10.57 36.90
C THR A 14 24.18 9.49 37.44
N GLU A 15 23.94 9.49 38.76
CA GLU A 15 23.00 8.57 39.43
C GLU A 15 21.54 9.09 39.39
N HIS A 16 21.30 10.26 38.80
CA HIS A 16 19.95 10.81 38.64
C HIS A 16 19.20 10.14 37.48
N SER A 17 17.89 9.88 37.68
CA SER A 17 17.01 9.15 36.74
C SER A 17 17.55 7.75 36.43
N GLY A 18 17.96 7.04 37.48
CA GLY A 18 18.78 5.84 37.38
C GLY A 18 20.20 6.20 36.94
N LYS A 19 20.90 5.26 36.30
CA LYS A 19 22.23 5.52 35.75
C LYS A 19 22.12 6.17 34.37
N SER A 20 22.04 7.50 34.33
CA SER A 20 22.06 8.27 33.09
C SER A 20 23.49 8.46 32.61
N GLN A 21 23.84 7.88 31.45
CA GLN A 21 25.23 7.71 31.02
C GLN A 21 25.43 7.86 29.51
N LEU A 22 26.58 8.43 29.14
CA LEU A 22 27.23 8.28 27.84
C LEU A 22 28.49 7.45 28.03
N ASN A 23 28.55 6.28 27.38
CA ASN A 23 29.71 5.40 27.38
C ASN A 23 30.26 5.26 25.95
N LEU A 24 31.58 5.37 25.76
CA LEU A 24 32.27 5.30 24.46
C LEU A 24 33.44 4.32 24.54
N GLY A 25 33.65 3.46 23.53
CA GLY A 25 34.78 2.54 23.42
C GLY A 25 34.47 1.12 23.90
N HIS A 26 35.31 0.59 24.80
CA HIS A 26 35.15 -0.73 25.44
C HIS A 26 34.30 -0.62 26.72
N LEU A 27 33.00 -0.87 26.64
CA LEU A 27 32.07 -0.65 27.74
C LEU A 27 32.15 -1.80 28.75
N VAL A 28 32.34 -1.47 30.03
CA VAL A 28 32.42 -2.45 31.13
C VAL A 28 31.29 -2.28 32.16
N ASP A 29 30.95 -3.38 32.84
CA ASP A 29 30.07 -3.38 34.01
C ASP A 29 30.81 -3.00 35.31
N ALA A 30 30.11 -3.06 36.44
CA ALA A 30 30.69 -2.75 37.75
C ALA A 30 31.84 -3.69 38.17
N GLY A 31 31.86 -4.91 37.63
CA GLY A 31 32.92 -5.90 37.82
C GLY A 31 34.04 -5.83 36.80
N ARG A 32 34.10 -4.77 35.97
CA ARG A 32 35.03 -4.60 34.85
C ARG A 32 34.93 -5.68 33.76
N LYS A 33 33.81 -6.38 33.68
CA LYS A 33 33.54 -7.30 32.57
C LYS A 33 32.97 -6.52 31.40
N MET A 34 33.43 -6.86 30.20
CA MET A 34 32.92 -6.27 28.97
C MET A 34 31.42 -6.53 28.86
N ARG A 35 30.67 -5.46 28.58
CA ARG A 35 29.21 -5.50 28.35
C ARG A 35 28.79 -4.94 26.98
N GLY A 36 29.71 -4.36 26.22
CA GLY A 36 29.45 -3.86 24.88
C GLY A 36 30.65 -3.11 24.28
N GLU A 37 30.53 -2.76 23.01
CA GLU A 37 31.50 -1.97 22.24
C GLU A 37 30.78 -0.89 21.43
N GLY A 38 31.45 0.25 21.22
CA GLY A 38 30.93 1.37 20.43
C GLY A 38 30.50 2.52 21.32
N PHE A 39 29.25 2.97 21.20
CA PHE A 39 28.69 3.98 22.09
C PHE A 39 27.35 3.52 22.68
N GLU A 40 27.08 3.95 23.90
CA GLU A 40 25.78 3.76 24.54
C GLU A 40 25.35 5.08 25.17
N LEU A 41 24.16 5.55 24.79
CA LEU A 41 23.43 6.59 25.50
C LEU A 41 22.25 5.92 26.22
N ARG A 42 22.29 5.89 27.56
CA ARG A 42 21.25 5.24 28.38
C ARG A 42 20.77 6.12 29.52
N THR A 43 19.50 5.96 29.88
CA THR A 43 18.86 6.54 31.07
C THR A 43 17.60 5.72 31.39
N ASP A 44 17.17 5.70 32.65
CA ASP A 44 15.87 5.13 33.03
C ASP A 44 14.76 6.21 32.97
N GLY A 45 15.14 7.48 32.76
CA GLY A 45 14.23 8.59 32.49
C GLY A 45 13.95 8.78 30.99
N TRP A 46 13.54 10.00 30.63
CA TRP A 46 13.31 10.35 29.22
C TRP A 46 14.62 10.57 28.47
N GLY A 47 14.69 10.05 27.24
CA GLY A 47 15.70 10.40 26.26
C GLY A 47 15.11 11.31 25.17
N ALA A 48 15.86 12.30 24.72
CA ALA A 48 15.49 13.12 23.58
C ALA A 48 16.71 13.40 22.69
N ILE A 49 16.56 13.15 21.39
CA ILE A 49 17.53 13.52 20.35
C ILE A 49 16.82 14.50 19.43
N ARG A 50 17.34 15.74 19.34
CA ARG A 50 16.75 16.81 18.53
C ARG A 50 17.84 17.49 17.71
N GLY A 51 17.69 17.47 16.39
CA GLY A 51 18.49 18.25 15.45
C GLY A 51 17.58 19.18 14.67
N GLY A 52 17.64 20.50 14.92
CA GLY A 52 16.77 21.48 14.26
C GLY A 52 17.00 21.61 12.75
N LYS A 53 18.13 21.09 12.25
CA LYS A 53 18.45 20.96 10.82
C LYS A 53 18.23 19.53 10.29
N GLY A 54 17.58 18.67 11.08
CA GLY A 54 17.39 17.25 10.76
C GLY A 54 18.30 16.30 11.55
N LEU A 55 18.05 15.00 11.37
CA LEU A 55 18.77 13.90 11.98
C LEU A 55 19.09 12.84 10.92
N PHE A 56 20.34 12.39 10.88
CA PHE A 56 20.77 11.24 10.08
C PHE A 56 21.24 10.14 11.03
N ILE A 57 20.54 9.00 11.02
CA ILE A 57 20.88 7.83 11.82
C ILE A 57 21.21 6.70 10.85
N SER A 58 22.47 6.26 10.87
CA SER A 58 23.00 5.34 9.87
C SER A 58 23.79 4.19 10.49
N ALA A 59 23.60 2.99 9.92
CA ALA A 59 24.48 1.84 10.10
C ALA A 59 25.47 1.65 8.93
N ASP A 60 25.54 2.60 8.00
CA ASP A 60 26.58 2.63 6.97
C ASP A 60 27.93 3.00 7.62
N ALA A 61 28.98 2.23 7.31
CA ALA A 61 30.26 2.35 7.99
C ALA A 61 31.09 3.54 7.47
N GLN A 62 31.51 4.43 8.37
CA GLN A 62 32.47 5.50 8.09
C GLN A 62 33.77 5.30 8.87
N ARG A 63 34.70 4.52 8.30
CA ARG A 63 35.92 4.10 9.00
C ARG A 63 36.77 5.31 9.40
N ARG A 64 37.19 5.33 10.67
CA ARG A 64 38.03 6.39 11.25
C ARG A 64 37.46 7.80 11.07
N ALA A 65 36.14 7.93 10.93
CA ALA A 65 35.46 9.20 10.64
C ALA A 65 36.06 9.93 9.41
N GLN A 66 36.53 9.18 8.41
CA GLN A 66 37.02 9.76 7.16
C GLN A 66 35.83 10.19 6.29
N GLY A 67 35.65 11.50 6.14
CA GLY A 67 34.58 12.11 5.37
C GLY A 67 33.75 13.09 6.20
N PRO A 68 32.70 13.70 5.61
CA PRO A 68 31.82 14.60 6.34
C PRO A 68 30.93 13.82 7.34
N MET A 69 30.43 14.51 8.37
CA MET A 69 29.47 13.96 9.33
C MET A 69 28.18 13.45 8.67
N LEU A 70 27.78 14.06 7.55
CA LEU A 70 26.59 13.73 6.77
C LEU A 70 26.94 12.98 5.47
N GLU A 71 27.92 12.08 5.52
CA GLU A 71 28.20 11.17 4.39
C GLU A 71 27.02 10.21 4.24
N MET A 72 26.20 10.42 3.22
CA MET A 72 24.92 9.73 3.02
C MET A 72 24.74 9.20 1.59
N THR A 73 25.83 9.09 0.82
CA THR A 73 25.78 8.67 -0.60
C THR A 73 25.06 7.35 -0.77
N ALA A 74 25.30 6.38 0.13
CA ALA A 74 24.63 5.08 0.09
C ALA A 74 23.12 5.19 0.37
N ALA A 75 22.71 6.05 1.30
CA ALA A 75 21.29 6.23 1.65
C ALA A 75 20.53 6.94 0.50
N VAL A 76 21.08 8.04 -0.01
CA VAL A 76 20.52 8.81 -1.14
C VAL A 76 20.45 7.93 -2.39
N GLY A 77 21.51 7.18 -2.70
CA GLY A 77 21.54 6.28 -3.86
C GLY A 77 20.46 5.19 -3.81
N ARG A 78 20.15 4.63 -2.63
CA ARG A 78 19.04 3.67 -2.46
C ARG A 78 17.68 4.32 -2.73
N LEU A 79 17.46 5.54 -2.24
CA LEU A 79 16.21 6.27 -2.46
C LEU A 79 16.04 6.69 -3.92
N GLN A 80 17.12 7.09 -4.59
CA GLN A 80 17.12 7.43 -6.00
C GLN A 80 16.76 6.21 -6.86
N GLN A 81 17.40 5.06 -6.61
CA GLN A 81 17.08 3.81 -7.29
C GLN A 81 15.61 3.40 -7.10
N ALA A 82 15.08 3.54 -5.88
CA ALA A 82 13.66 3.28 -5.60
C ALA A 82 12.74 4.23 -6.39
N GLY A 83 13.10 5.51 -6.50
CA GLY A 83 12.37 6.49 -7.30
C GLY A 83 12.35 6.16 -8.80
N GLU A 84 13.49 5.74 -9.37
CA GLU A 84 13.58 5.33 -10.78
C GLU A 84 12.72 4.08 -11.07
N GLN A 85 12.74 3.11 -10.16
CA GLN A 85 11.91 1.90 -10.29
C GLN A 85 10.41 2.23 -10.24
N LEU A 86 10.01 3.10 -9.30
CA LEU A 86 8.63 3.56 -9.17
C LEU A 86 8.19 4.37 -10.39
N GLN A 87 9.06 5.24 -10.93
CA GLN A 87 8.78 6.01 -12.15
C GLN A 87 8.45 5.09 -13.32
N ALA A 88 9.25 4.06 -13.55
CA ALA A 88 8.98 3.10 -14.62
C ALA A 88 7.65 2.37 -14.40
N LEU A 89 7.31 2.02 -13.16
CA LEU A 89 6.03 1.36 -12.84
C LEU A 89 4.84 2.30 -13.04
N SER A 90 4.99 3.57 -12.65
CA SER A 90 3.96 4.60 -12.79
C SER A 90 3.66 4.91 -14.26
N VAL A 91 4.68 4.98 -15.11
CA VAL A 91 4.51 5.19 -16.56
C VAL A 91 3.74 4.03 -17.20
N ASP A 92 4.03 2.79 -16.80
CA ASP A 92 3.30 1.63 -17.32
C ASP A 92 1.85 1.56 -16.82
N ALA A 93 1.61 2.02 -15.58
CA ALA A 93 0.26 2.15 -15.03
C ALA A 93 -0.56 3.17 -15.84
N GLU A 94 0.02 4.35 -16.11
CA GLU A 94 -0.60 5.38 -16.93
C GLU A 94 -0.87 4.91 -18.37
N ALA A 95 0.10 4.23 -18.99
CA ALA A 95 -0.06 3.61 -20.31
C ALA A 95 -1.18 2.54 -20.34
N SER A 96 -1.54 2.01 -19.18
CA SER A 96 -2.61 1.03 -18.98
C SER A 96 -3.91 1.66 -18.45
N GLN A 97 -4.02 2.99 -18.48
CA GLN A 97 -5.18 3.77 -17.98
C GLN A 97 -5.46 3.62 -16.48
N ALA A 98 -4.46 3.23 -15.69
CA ALA A 98 -4.52 3.25 -14.23
C ALA A 98 -3.96 4.58 -13.69
N ASP A 99 -4.42 5.00 -12.51
CA ASP A 99 -3.90 6.22 -11.89
C ASP A 99 -2.41 6.06 -11.53
N PRO A 100 -1.54 7.00 -11.92
CA PRO A 100 -0.11 6.95 -11.64
C PRO A 100 0.20 7.21 -10.16
N ALA A 101 1.38 6.78 -9.71
CA ALA A 101 1.89 7.14 -8.40
C ALA A 101 2.43 8.59 -8.41
N ASP A 102 2.39 9.27 -7.26
CA ASP A 102 3.02 10.60 -7.09
C ASP A 102 4.55 10.47 -6.91
N VAL A 103 5.23 10.13 -8.00
CA VAL A 103 6.69 9.97 -8.02
C VAL A 103 7.39 11.32 -7.84
N GLN A 104 6.77 12.41 -8.28
CA GLN A 104 7.33 13.74 -8.17
C GLN A 104 7.47 14.18 -6.71
N ALA A 105 6.50 13.86 -5.84
CA ALA A 105 6.62 14.12 -4.41
C ALA A 105 7.80 13.35 -3.79
N GLN A 106 8.06 12.10 -4.20
CA GLN A 106 9.19 11.32 -3.70
C GLN A 106 10.53 11.96 -4.12
N LEU A 107 10.65 12.36 -5.38
CA LEU A 107 11.85 13.02 -5.89
C LEU A 107 12.08 14.38 -5.24
N ASN A 108 11.02 15.14 -4.98
CA ASN A 108 11.09 16.40 -4.25
C ASN A 108 11.62 16.20 -2.82
N LEU A 109 11.06 15.23 -2.08
CA LEU A 109 11.53 14.89 -0.73
C LEU A 109 13.03 14.52 -0.74
N LEU A 110 13.47 13.73 -1.72
CA LEU A 110 14.87 13.35 -1.83
C LEU A 110 15.79 14.56 -2.07
N GLN A 111 15.52 15.32 -3.13
CA GLN A 111 16.42 16.35 -3.64
C GLN A 111 16.40 17.64 -2.81
N LYS A 112 15.23 18.03 -2.28
CA LYS A 112 15.05 19.31 -1.60
C LYS A 112 15.19 19.22 -0.09
N ASP A 113 14.93 18.04 0.49
CA ASP A 113 14.83 17.91 1.95
C ASP A 113 15.87 16.93 2.53
N LEU A 114 15.97 15.72 1.99
CA LEU A 114 16.81 14.65 2.53
C LEU A 114 18.30 14.83 2.22
N GLU A 115 18.65 15.22 0.99
CA GLU A 115 20.05 15.42 0.60
C GLU A 115 20.71 16.48 1.49
N GLN A 116 21.77 16.08 2.21
CA GLN A 116 22.47 16.92 3.19
C GLN A 116 21.58 17.47 4.32
N LEU A 117 20.39 16.91 4.53
CA LEU A 117 19.38 17.42 5.47
C LEU A 117 19.12 18.92 5.25
N GLN A 118 18.82 19.31 4.00
CA GLN A 118 18.48 20.69 3.63
C GLN A 118 17.26 21.21 4.39
N SER A 119 16.38 20.31 4.84
CA SER A 119 15.21 20.58 5.69
C SER A 119 15.27 19.81 7.02
N ALA A 120 14.36 20.12 7.94
CA ALA A 120 14.26 19.45 9.24
C ALA A 120 13.66 18.04 9.12
N VAL A 121 14.43 17.10 8.58
CA VAL A 121 14.00 15.71 8.29
C VAL A 121 14.76 14.67 9.10
N LEU A 122 14.20 13.46 9.20
CA LEU A 122 14.86 12.29 9.75
C LEU A 122 15.14 11.29 8.62
N LEU A 123 16.41 10.95 8.42
CA LEU A 123 16.83 9.88 7.51
C LEU A 123 17.39 8.70 8.32
N LEU A 124 16.76 7.53 8.19
CA LEU A 124 17.22 6.26 8.73
C LEU A 124 17.82 5.43 7.60
N SER A 125 19.06 4.95 7.75
CA SER A 125 19.74 4.13 6.75
C SER A 125 20.45 2.94 7.37
N ALA A 126 20.30 1.77 6.76
CA ALA A 126 21.08 0.59 7.13
C ALA A 126 21.33 -0.31 5.91
N PRO A 127 22.57 -0.75 5.66
CA PRO A 127 22.89 -1.57 4.50
C PRO A 127 22.36 -3.01 4.57
N GLN A 128 21.96 -3.48 5.76
CA GLN A 128 21.55 -4.86 6.00
C GLN A 128 20.11 -4.99 6.55
N GLY A 129 19.35 -3.89 6.57
CA GLY A 129 17.94 -3.88 6.96
C GLY A 129 17.62 -3.01 8.16
N ILE A 130 16.33 -2.68 8.29
CA ILE A 130 15.74 -1.92 9.39
C ILE A 130 14.52 -2.70 9.87
N ALA A 131 14.40 -2.91 11.18
CA ALA A 131 13.23 -3.54 11.79
C ALA A 131 12.55 -2.54 12.75
N LEU A 132 11.24 -2.36 12.57
CA LEU A 132 10.39 -1.57 13.47
C LEU A 132 9.42 -2.52 14.15
N THR A 133 9.44 -2.59 15.47
CA THR A 133 8.60 -3.50 16.26
C THR A 133 7.97 -2.76 17.43
N SER A 134 6.79 -3.21 17.87
CA SER A 134 6.07 -2.67 19.02
C SER A 134 5.33 -3.79 19.73
N GLY A 135 5.31 -3.75 21.07
CA GLY A 135 4.50 -4.67 21.88
C GLY A 135 3.00 -4.35 21.88
N GLN A 136 2.61 -3.21 21.31
CA GLN A 136 1.22 -2.75 21.20
C GLN A 136 0.93 -2.27 19.78
N HIS A 137 1.00 -0.96 19.54
CA HIS A 137 0.65 -0.35 18.26
C HIS A 137 1.91 0.17 17.55
N LEU A 138 1.91 0.07 16.21
CA LEU A 138 2.81 0.78 15.32
C LEU A 138 1.94 1.68 14.43
N GLN A 139 2.15 3.00 14.50
CA GLN A 139 1.40 3.98 13.72
C GLN A 139 2.37 4.71 12.79
N LEU A 140 2.03 4.76 11.50
CA LEU A 140 2.69 5.55 10.49
C LEU A 140 1.68 6.56 9.97
N ALA A 141 1.96 7.84 10.12
CA ALA A 141 1.08 8.93 9.71
C ALA A 141 1.91 10.01 9.01
N ALA A 142 1.38 10.52 7.91
CA ALA A 142 1.95 11.64 7.17
C ALA A 142 0.79 12.54 6.71
N GLU A 143 0.95 13.85 6.82
CA GLU A 143 -0.08 14.81 6.41
C GLU A 143 -0.27 14.86 4.89
N HIS A 144 0.80 14.62 4.14
CA HIS A 144 0.79 14.67 2.68
C HIS A 144 0.83 13.26 2.10
N ASN A 145 2.01 12.63 2.07
CA ASN A 145 2.22 11.36 1.37
C ASN A 145 2.85 10.30 2.27
N LEU A 146 2.30 9.07 2.20
CA LEU A 146 2.92 7.86 2.74
C LEU A 146 3.37 6.99 1.56
N MET A 147 4.67 6.72 1.45
CA MET A 147 5.27 5.96 0.35
C MET A 147 5.93 4.70 0.90
N LEU A 148 5.61 3.54 0.31
CA LEU A 148 6.20 2.24 0.64
C LEU A 148 6.75 1.60 -0.63
N ASN A 149 8.08 1.57 -0.74
CA ASN A 149 8.78 1.07 -1.94
C ASN A 149 9.60 -0.18 -1.60
N ALA A 150 9.52 -1.20 -2.46
CA ALA A 150 10.34 -2.40 -2.37
C ALA A 150 10.84 -2.79 -3.76
N GLY A 151 12.16 -2.93 -3.93
CA GLY A 151 12.76 -3.41 -5.18
C GLY A 151 12.58 -4.91 -5.43
N GLY A 152 12.15 -5.66 -4.40
CA GLY A 152 11.88 -7.09 -4.45
C GLY A 152 10.39 -7.39 -4.25
N GLN A 153 10.03 -7.81 -3.04
CA GLN A 153 8.65 -8.16 -2.65
C GLN A 153 8.20 -7.29 -1.48
N ALA A 154 6.89 -7.04 -1.38
CA ALA A 154 6.25 -6.41 -0.25
C ALA A 154 5.12 -7.32 0.25
N ASP A 155 5.25 -7.82 1.48
CA ASP A 155 4.27 -8.69 2.11
C ASP A 155 3.50 -7.94 3.20
N ILE A 156 2.17 -7.93 3.09
CA ILE A 156 1.27 -7.36 4.10
C ILE A 156 0.45 -8.51 4.67
N SER A 157 0.75 -8.89 5.92
CA SER A 157 0.09 -10.00 6.62
C SER A 157 -0.71 -9.48 7.80
N VAL A 158 -2.00 -9.82 7.86
CA VAL A 158 -2.90 -9.40 8.94
C VAL A 158 -3.71 -10.60 9.45
N VAL A 159 -3.61 -10.89 10.75
CA VAL A 159 -4.23 -12.08 11.36
C VAL A 159 -5.75 -11.97 11.49
N LYS A 160 -6.26 -10.76 11.72
CA LYS A 160 -7.70 -10.54 11.96
C LYS A 160 -8.38 -9.89 10.77
N ARG A 161 -8.17 -8.60 10.56
CA ARG A 161 -8.86 -7.82 9.54
C ARG A 161 -7.97 -6.75 8.98
N LEU A 162 -7.82 -6.74 7.65
CA LEU A 162 -7.27 -5.63 6.90
C LEU A 162 -8.42 -4.70 6.48
N PHE A 163 -8.28 -3.41 6.71
CA PHE A 163 -9.18 -2.37 6.22
C PHE A 163 -8.37 -1.40 5.36
N ILE A 164 -8.87 -1.10 4.17
CA ILE A 164 -8.30 -0.11 3.25
C ILE A 164 -9.42 0.90 2.96
N GLY A 165 -9.28 2.10 3.49
CA GLY A 165 -10.19 3.23 3.23
C GLY A 165 -9.47 4.27 2.38
N VAL A 166 -10.09 4.68 1.27
CA VAL A 166 -9.56 5.70 0.35
C VAL A 166 -10.60 6.80 0.18
N GLY A 167 -10.17 8.06 0.17
CA GLY A 167 -11.08 9.20 0.04
C GLY A 167 -11.46 9.57 -1.40
N GLN A 168 -10.61 9.23 -2.37
CA GLN A 168 -10.79 9.65 -3.78
C GLN A 168 -10.78 8.48 -4.76
N GLY A 169 -9.76 7.62 -4.69
CA GLY A 169 -9.62 6.50 -5.62
C GLY A 169 -8.72 5.39 -5.11
N LEU A 170 -8.96 4.17 -5.58
CA LEU A 170 -8.10 3.01 -5.36
C LEU A 170 -7.66 2.48 -6.73
N SER A 171 -6.38 2.65 -7.05
CA SER A 171 -5.75 2.11 -8.26
C SER A 171 -4.89 0.90 -7.89
N VAL A 172 -5.12 -0.25 -8.53
CA VAL A 172 -4.34 -1.48 -8.37
C VAL A 172 -3.82 -1.91 -9.73
N PHE A 173 -2.52 -1.79 -9.94
CA PHE A 173 -1.87 -2.09 -11.21
C PHE A 173 -0.86 -3.23 -11.08
N VAL A 174 -0.88 -4.17 -12.03
CA VAL A 174 0.10 -5.27 -12.11
C VAL A 174 0.63 -5.38 -13.54
N ARG A 175 1.94 -5.16 -13.71
CA ARG A 175 2.60 -5.16 -15.02
C ARG A 175 2.63 -6.52 -15.74
N LYS A 176 2.72 -7.65 -15.01
CA LYS A 176 3.06 -8.96 -15.62
C LYS A 176 2.20 -10.14 -15.17
N LEU A 177 2.16 -10.45 -13.87
CA LEU A 177 1.65 -11.74 -13.37
C LEU A 177 0.15 -11.76 -13.04
N GLY A 178 -0.57 -10.65 -13.29
CA GLY A 178 -1.99 -10.51 -13.03
C GLY A 178 -2.37 -10.38 -11.55
N ILE A 179 -3.67 -10.31 -11.28
CA ILE A 179 -4.25 -10.15 -9.95
C ILE A 179 -5.01 -11.43 -9.58
N LYS A 180 -4.86 -11.90 -8.34
CA LYS A 180 -5.66 -12.99 -7.77
C LYS A 180 -6.41 -12.49 -6.55
N LEU A 181 -7.75 -12.52 -6.60
CA LEU A 181 -8.64 -12.17 -5.48
C LEU A 181 -9.38 -13.44 -5.05
N ILE A 182 -8.97 -14.02 -3.92
CA ILE A 182 -9.45 -15.33 -3.47
C ILE A 182 -9.94 -15.23 -2.02
N ALA A 183 -11.18 -15.65 -1.77
CA ALA A 183 -11.71 -15.91 -0.44
C ALA A 183 -11.84 -17.42 -0.24
N ASN A 184 -11.11 -18.00 0.72
CA ASN A 184 -11.23 -19.43 1.04
C ASN A 184 -12.59 -19.77 1.66
N GLN A 185 -13.15 -18.83 2.43
CA GLN A 185 -14.48 -18.90 3.03
C GLN A 185 -15.09 -17.50 3.03
N GLY A 186 -16.42 -17.44 3.05
CA GLY A 186 -17.16 -16.20 3.00
C GLY A 186 -17.35 -15.68 1.57
N ALA A 187 -18.32 -14.78 1.41
CA ALA A 187 -18.67 -14.22 0.11
C ALA A 187 -17.69 -13.15 -0.34
N VAL A 188 -17.42 -13.10 -1.65
CA VAL A 188 -16.79 -11.94 -2.30
C VAL A 188 -17.90 -11.05 -2.83
N SER A 189 -17.86 -9.77 -2.48
CA SER A 189 -18.81 -8.76 -2.97
C SER A 189 -18.06 -7.63 -3.65
N ILE A 190 -18.41 -7.34 -4.91
CA ILE A 190 -17.86 -6.24 -5.71
C ILE A 190 -19.04 -5.38 -6.15
N GLN A 191 -19.02 -4.09 -5.84
CA GLN A 191 -20.13 -3.18 -6.09
C GLN A 191 -19.61 -1.82 -6.55
N ALA A 192 -20.20 -1.29 -7.61
CA ALA A 192 -20.20 0.14 -7.92
C ALA A 192 -21.57 0.68 -7.50
N GLN A 193 -21.67 1.26 -6.30
CA GLN A 193 -22.98 1.57 -5.70
C GLN A 193 -23.70 2.72 -6.40
N ASN A 194 -22.93 3.64 -6.99
CA ASN A 194 -23.43 4.87 -7.59
C ASN A 194 -22.86 5.14 -8.99
N ASP A 195 -22.17 4.15 -9.58
CA ASP A 195 -21.50 4.31 -10.89
C ASP A 195 -21.40 2.97 -11.63
N LYS A 196 -20.72 2.96 -12.78
CA LYS A 196 -20.50 1.81 -13.65
C LYS A 196 -19.54 0.80 -13.01
N LEU A 197 -19.93 -0.48 -13.06
CA LEU A 197 -19.02 -1.61 -12.89
C LEU A 197 -18.64 -2.13 -14.29
N GLU A 198 -17.34 -2.23 -14.57
CA GLU A 198 -16.82 -2.70 -15.86
C GLU A 198 -15.87 -3.89 -15.66
N LEU A 199 -16.09 -4.96 -16.43
CA LEU A 199 -15.25 -6.15 -16.45
C LEU A 199 -14.87 -6.42 -17.91
N MET A 200 -13.57 -6.37 -18.21
CA MET A 200 -13.06 -6.52 -19.57
C MET A 200 -11.89 -7.49 -19.61
N ALA A 201 -11.85 -8.31 -20.66
CA ALA A 201 -10.74 -9.19 -20.95
C ALA A 201 -10.46 -9.17 -22.46
N ARG A 202 -9.18 -9.10 -22.85
CA ARG A 202 -8.77 -9.20 -24.26
C ARG A 202 -9.00 -10.61 -24.83
N HIS A 203 -8.94 -11.62 -23.97
CA HIS A 203 -9.15 -13.02 -24.32
C HIS A 203 -10.52 -13.47 -23.82
N GLY A 204 -10.59 -14.51 -22.99
CA GLY A 204 -11.84 -14.99 -22.43
C GLY A 204 -12.26 -14.25 -21.16
N LEU A 205 -13.56 -14.09 -20.99
CA LEU A 205 -14.21 -13.83 -19.71
C LEU A 205 -15.04 -15.07 -19.35
N GLU A 206 -14.75 -15.68 -18.20
CA GLU A 206 -15.45 -16.87 -17.71
C GLU A 206 -16.20 -16.53 -16.42
N ILE A 207 -17.50 -16.85 -16.40
CA ILE A 207 -18.36 -16.73 -15.22
C ILE A 207 -19.00 -18.10 -15.02
N SER A 208 -18.69 -18.75 -13.90
CA SER A 208 -19.19 -20.08 -13.58
C SER A 208 -19.63 -20.17 -12.12
N SER A 209 -20.72 -20.90 -11.89
CA SER A 209 -21.15 -21.38 -10.58
C SER A 209 -21.10 -22.90 -10.64
N THR A 210 -20.35 -23.52 -9.73
CA THR A 210 -20.08 -24.98 -9.79
C THR A 210 -21.14 -25.81 -9.08
N GLU A 211 -21.84 -25.23 -8.12
CA GLU A 211 -22.78 -25.93 -7.25
C GLU A 211 -24.19 -25.31 -7.26
N ASP A 212 -24.35 -24.12 -7.84
CA ASP A 212 -25.59 -23.35 -7.82
C ASP A 212 -25.77 -22.59 -9.15
N GLU A 213 -26.58 -21.54 -9.16
CA GLU A 213 -26.96 -20.78 -10.35
C GLU A 213 -26.11 -19.52 -10.62
N ILE A 214 -26.26 -18.96 -11.83
CA ILE A 214 -25.79 -17.62 -12.19
C ILE A 214 -27.02 -16.72 -12.33
N ARG A 215 -27.11 -15.65 -11.52
CA ARG A 215 -28.19 -14.65 -11.62
C ARG A 215 -27.69 -13.38 -12.30
N ILE A 216 -28.25 -13.09 -13.47
CA ILE A 216 -28.03 -11.82 -14.18
C ILE A 216 -29.37 -11.07 -14.19
N THR A 217 -29.43 -9.97 -13.45
CA THR A 217 -30.64 -9.19 -13.27
C THR A 217 -30.37 -7.74 -13.63
N ALA A 218 -31.21 -7.15 -14.49
CA ALA A 218 -31.12 -5.74 -14.85
C ALA A 218 -32.50 -5.08 -14.78
N LYS A 219 -32.55 -3.85 -14.28
CA LYS A 219 -33.80 -3.07 -14.20
C LYS A 219 -34.33 -2.63 -15.57
N LYS A 220 -33.43 -2.35 -16.51
CA LYS A 220 -33.77 -1.76 -17.82
C LYS A 220 -33.65 -2.76 -18.97
N LYS A 221 -32.47 -3.34 -19.17
CA LYS A 221 -32.20 -4.21 -20.32
C LYS A 221 -30.99 -5.13 -20.06
N ILE A 222 -31.06 -6.36 -20.56
CA ILE A 222 -29.90 -7.26 -20.72
C ILE A 222 -29.63 -7.40 -22.22
N VAL A 223 -28.35 -7.34 -22.61
CA VAL A 223 -27.89 -7.55 -23.99
C VAL A 223 -26.75 -8.55 -23.98
N LEU A 224 -26.96 -9.68 -24.65
CA LEU A 224 -25.93 -10.68 -24.90
C LEU A 224 -25.64 -10.67 -26.41
N ASN A 225 -24.41 -10.40 -26.81
CA ASN A 225 -24.02 -10.32 -28.22
C ASN A 225 -22.75 -11.12 -28.49
N ALA A 226 -22.73 -11.84 -29.61
CA ALA A 226 -21.56 -12.52 -30.12
C ALA A 226 -21.54 -12.44 -31.66
N GLY A 227 -20.54 -11.75 -32.23
CA GLY A 227 -20.33 -11.68 -33.67
C GLY A 227 -21.53 -11.13 -34.45
N GLY A 228 -22.34 -10.25 -33.85
CA GLY A 228 -23.56 -9.70 -34.46
C GLY A 228 -24.85 -10.49 -34.19
N SER A 229 -24.76 -11.76 -33.77
CA SER A 229 -25.91 -12.48 -33.21
C SER A 229 -26.15 -12.05 -31.77
N TYR A 230 -27.42 -11.97 -31.35
CA TYR A 230 -27.73 -11.45 -30.02
C TYR A 230 -29.03 -12.00 -29.43
N ILE A 231 -29.12 -11.85 -28.11
CA ILE A 231 -30.35 -11.96 -27.34
C ILE A 231 -30.48 -10.69 -26.49
N THR A 232 -31.63 -10.02 -26.56
CA THR A 232 -31.97 -8.92 -25.65
C THR A 232 -33.22 -9.21 -24.84
N LEU A 233 -33.21 -8.75 -23.59
CA LEU A 233 -34.33 -8.87 -22.65
C LEU A 233 -34.63 -7.50 -22.07
N ASP A 234 -35.86 -7.03 -22.22
CA ASP A 234 -36.38 -5.80 -21.59
C ASP A 234 -37.78 -6.06 -21.00
N PRO A 235 -38.42 -5.08 -20.33
CA PRO A 235 -39.69 -5.31 -19.64
C PRO A 235 -40.85 -5.77 -20.53
N PHE A 236 -40.74 -5.62 -21.86
CA PHE A 236 -41.85 -5.87 -22.79
C PHE A 236 -41.50 -6.85 -23.90
N SER A 237 -40.23 -7.22 -24.07
CA SER A 237 -39.80 -8.07 -25.18
C SER A 237 -38.59 -8.94 -24.85
N ILE A 238 -38.57 -10.11 -25.49
CA ILE A 238 -37.39 -10.95 -25.66
C ILE A 238 -37.11 -11.00 -27.16
N GLU A 239 -35.95 -10.49 -27.57
CA GLU A 239 -35.53 -10.46 -28.98
C GLU A 239 -34.32 -11.37 -29.18
N SER A 240 -34.43 -12.33 -30.09
CA SER A 240 -33.33 -13.20 -30.51
C SER A 240 -33.07 -12.98 -32.00
N GLY A 241 -31.91 -12.43 -32.36
CA GLY A 241 -31.59 -12.02 -33.72
C GLY A 241 -30.29 -12.62 -34.23
N THR A 242 -30.27 -13.05 -35.49
CA THR A 242 -29.07 -13.51 -36.20
C THR A 242 -29.26 -13.32 -37.71
N GLU A 243 -28.16 -13.10 -38.45
CA GLU A 243 -28.17 -13.06 -39.93
C GLU A 243 -28.13 -14.45 -40.56
N GLY A 244 -27.78 -15.48 -39.77
CA GLY A 244 -27.65 -16.86 -40.23
C GLY A 244 -28.82 -17.74 -39.81
N ASP A 245 -28.56 -19.04 -39.73
CA ASP A 245 -29.57 -20.02 -39.32
C ASP A 245 -29.88 -19.91 -37.81
N TYR A 246 -31.17 -19.86 -37.46
CA TYR A 246 -31.64 -20.00 -36.08
C TYR A 246 -31.98 -21.46 -35.79
N ILE A 247 -31.00 -22.21 -35.26
CA ILE A 247 -31.13 -23.66 -35.03
C ILE A 247 -31.55 -23.95 -33.59
N VAL A 248 -32.78 -24.45 -33.41
CA VAL A 248 -33.28 -24.96 -32.12
C VAL A 248 -33.20 -26.49 -32.12
N LYS A 249 -32.36 -27.05 -31.23
CA LYS A 249 -32.26 -28.51 -31.03
C LYS A 249 -32.85 -28.87 -29.68
N SER A 250 -34.03 -29.50 -29.68
CA SER A 250 -34.76 -29.83 -28.45
C SER A 250 -35.46 -31.19 -28.53
N ALA A 251 -35.60 -31.85 -27.38
CA ALA A 251 -36.42 -33.07 -27.26
C ALA A 251 -37.93 -32.76 -27.27
N SER A 252 -38.31 -31.54 -26.86
CA SER A 252 -39.67 -30.99 -26.90
C SER A 252 -39.59 -29.49 -27.16
N TYR A 253 -40.53 -28.95 -27.92
CA TYR A 253 -40.72 -27.51 -28.12
C TYR A 253 -42.21 -27.22 -28.11
N GLU A 254 -42.66 -26.43 -27.13
CA GLU A 254 -44.06 -26.05 -26.98
C GLU A 254 -44.16 -24.53 -27.00
N TYR A 255 -45.03 -24.01 -27.88
CA TYR A 255 -45.37 -22.60 -27.93
C TYR A 255 -46.68 -22.40 -27.17
N VAL A 256 -46.60 -21.87 -25.95
CA VAL A 256 -47.77 -21.64 -25.09
C VAL A 256 -48.36 -20.26 -25.38
N VAL A 257 -49.67 -20.21 -25.54
CA VAL A 257 -50.42 -18.96 -25.74
C VAL A 257 -50.78 -18.35 -24.38
N GLY A 258 -50.21 -17.18 -24.07
CA GLY A 258 -50.44 -16.45 -22.82
C GLY A 258 -49.15 -15.80 -22.29
N ALA A 259 -49.26 -14.65 -21.63
CA ALA A 259 -48.11 -13.98 -21.05
C ALA A 259 -47.69 -14.67 -19.74
N ALA A 260 -46.39 -14.90 -19.56
CA ALA A 260 -45.83 -15.27 -18.26
C ALA A 260 -45.62 -14.02 -17.41
N GLU A 261 -45.80 -14.13 -16.09
CA GLU A 261 -45.56 -13.05 -15.14
C GLU A 261 -44.53 -13.48 -14.10
N GLN A 262 -43.43 -12.74 -13.99
CA GLN A 262 -42.40 -12.98 -12.99
C GLN A 262 -41.80 -11.64 -12.53
N VAL A 263 -41.89 -11.36 -11.22
CA VAL A 263 -41.34 -10.13 -10.64
C VAL A 263 -39.86 -10.32 -10.34
N ALA A 264 -39.01 -9.53 -11.00
CA ALA A 264 -37.58 -9.50 -10.71
C ALA A 264 -37.32 -8.76 -9.38
N GLN A 265 -36.79 -9.46 -8.38
CA GLN A 265 -36.35 -8.85 -7.13
C GLN A 265 -34.97 -8.22 -7.33
N MET A 266 -34.87 -6.90 -7.16
CA MET A 266 -33.61 -6.16 -7.28
C MET A 266 -32.96 -6.01 -5.89
N PRO A 267 -31.64 -6.20 -5.76
CA PRO A 267 -30.92 -5.83 -4.56
C PRO A 267 -31.05 -4.32 -4.31
N GLN A 268 -31.34 -3.92 -3.07
CA GLN A 268 -31.34 -2.51 -2.69
C GLN A 268 -29.92 -2.05 -2.42
N LEU A 269 -29.46 -1.04 -3.16
CA LEU A 269 -28.21 -0.34 -2.88
C LEU A 269 -28.46 0.79 -1.86
N PRO A 270 -27.48 1.11 -1.00
CA PRO A 270 -27.60 2.24 -0.09
C PRO A 270 -27.74 3.57 -0.85
N SER A 271 -28.43 4.53 -0.26
CA SER A 271 -28.59 5.88 -0.83
C SER A 271 -27.26 6.65 -0.87
N VAL A 272 -27.03 7.39 -1.94
CA VAL A 272 -25.92 8.35 -2.04
C VAL A 272 -25.99 9.31 -0.86
N THR A 273 -24.92 9.36 -0.06
CA THR A 273 -24.69 10.49 0.85
C THR A 273 -23.79 11.44 0.08
N GLU A 274 -24.24 12.67 -0.20
CA GLU A 274 -23.36 13.67 -0.84
C GLU A 274 -22.13 13.87 0.04
N TYR A 275 -20.96 13.51 -0.49
CA TYR A 275 -19.70 13.69 0.18
C TYR A 275 -19.14 15.05 -0.23
N ASP A 276 -19.10 15.99 0.71
CA ASP A 276 -18.56 17.33 0.47
C ASP A 276 -17.02 17.28 0.46
N ALA A 277 -16.42 17.37 -0.73
CA ALA A 277 -14.98 17.31 -0.93
C ALA A 277 -14.24 18.45 -0.20
N ASP A 278 -14.91 19.58 0.08
CA ASP A 278 -14.31 20.71 0.80
C ASP A 278 -14.15 20.43 2.31
N SER A 279 -14.85 19.41 2.85
CA SER A 279 -14.77 19.05 4.27
C SER A 279 -13.41 18.46 4.68
N LEU A 280 -12.64 17.90 3.73
CA LEU A 280 -11.30 17.36 3.99
C LEU A 280 -10.20 18.44 4.01
N SER A 281 -10.46 19.63 3.47
CA SER A 281 -9.47 20.72 3.40
C SER A 281 -9.10 21.33 4.77
N SER A 282 -9.85 20.98 5.82
CA SER A 282 -9.72 21.59 7.15
C SER A 282 -9.15 20.69 8.26
N THR A 283 -8.91 19.41 7.99
CA THR A 283 -8.21 18.54 8.95
C THR A 283 -6.69 18.68 8.83
N VAL A 284 -6.19 19.87 9.17
CA VAL A 284 -4.80 20.03 9.58
C VAL A 284 -4.61 19.12 10.79
N PHE A 285 -3.70 18.16 10.71
CA PHE A 285 -3.22 17.41 11.87
C PHE A 285 -2.47 18.39 12.78
N SER A 286 -3.22 19.20 13.53
CA SER A 286 -2.67 20.09 14.56
C SER A 286 -2.57 19.29 15.86
N GLY A 287 -1.38 18.78 16.10
CA GLY A 287 -0.97 18.14 17.35
C GLY A 287 0.52 18.37 17.58
#